data_AF-K1SH67-F1
#
_entry.id   AF-K1SH67-F1
#
_cell.length_a   1.000
_cell.length_b   1.000
_cell.length_c   1.000
_cell.angle_alpha   90.00
_cell.angle_beta   90.00
_cell.angle_gamma   90.00
#
_symmetry.space_group_name_H-M   'P 1'
#
loop_
_entity.id
_entity.type
_entity.pdbx_description
1 polymer ?
#
loop_
_entity_poly.entity_id
_entity_poly.type
_entity_poly.pdbx_seq_one_letter_code
_entity_poly.pdbx_strand_id
1 'polypeptide(L)'
;MQGILQGFRVVGSGSKLGRDYPVVAFRFGDAVELEKLLDYIPDSNGEQQRIQALMRKSRLSLAEAKAKYPDWYERRIVKKERRGRWTVKRDLYDWWLHRISDEIKVGHRFYGIMTLAIYAKKCDIDEEELREDAFGLLQRYDDMSVEDINRFTKDDVVCALEMFNEDYVTFPRDDIAKISGLSMPVNKRNWRKRADHVKLMNFVRDEINGNKDWRNKNGQPSKRGIIFEYMRSHPDVKKKTEIARDLQID
;
A
#
# COMPACT_ATOMS: atom_id res chain seq x y z
N MET A 1 16.63 31.53 23.75
CA MET A 1 17.74 30.86 23.03
C MET A 1 17.19 29.53 22.51
N GLN A 2 17.00 29.40 21.19
CA GLN A 2 16.30 28.25 20.59
C GLN A 2 17.33 27.20 20.16
N GLY A 3 17.17 25.95 20.59
CA GLY A 3 18.14 24.88 20.33
C GLY A 3 18.27 24.54 18.84
N ILE A 4 19.51 24.42 18.37
CA ILE A 4 19.91 24.11 16.98
C ILE A 4 19.51 22.68 16.53
N LEU A 5 18.99 21.86 17.44
CA LEU A 5 18.63 20.45 17.19
C LEU A 5 17.30 20.26 16.46
N GLN A 6 16.70 21.32 15.92
CA GLN A 6 15.52 21.17 15.06
C GLN A 6 15.96 20.95 13.62
N GLY A 7 15.56 19.81 13.03
CA GLY A 7 15.95 19.36 11.69
C GLY A 7 16.07 20.50 10.69
N PHE A 8 17.23 20.55 10.03
CA PHE A 8 17.73 21.60 9.16
C PHE A 8 16.62 22.31 8.38
N ARG A 9 16.33 23.57 8.76
CA ARG A 9 15.47 24.43 7.98
C ARG A 9 16.23 24.93 6.76
N VAL A 10 15.70 24.65 5.59
CA VAL A 10 16.31 25.06 4.33
C VAL A 10 15.98 26.52 4.06
N VAL A 11 16.94 27.29 3.60
CA VAL A 11 16.72 28.69 3.20
C VAL A 11 15.58 28.75 2.17
N GLY A 12 14.60 29.62 2.42
CA GLY A 12 13.36 29.72 1.63
C GLY A 12 12.19 28.87 2.14
N SER A 13 12.40 27.95 3.11
CA SER A 13 11.30 27.21 3.73
C SER A 13 10.55 28.06 4.78
N GLY A 14 9.32 27.68 5.12
CA GLY A 14 8.58 28.32 6.21
C GLY A 14 9.25 28.13 7.58
N SER A 15 9.13 29.12 8.47
CA SER A 15 9.61 29.01 9.84
C SER A 15 8.53 28.43 10.76
N LYS A 16 8.82 28.41 12.07
CA LYS A 16 7.91 27.93 13.13
C LYS A 16 6.75 28.91 13.33
N LEU A 17 6.90 30.12 12.78
CA LEU A 17 5.92 31.20 12.84
C LEU A 17 5.02 31.22 11.60
N GLY A 18 5.17 30.27 10.68
CA GLY A 18 4.37 30.16 9.45
C GLY A 18 5.12 30.53 8.17
N ARG A 19 4.41 30.43 7.04
CA ARG A 19 4.95 30.68 5.69
C ARG A 19 5.28 32.16 5.45
N ASP A 20 4.61 33.08 6.14
CA ASP A 20 4.87 34.52 6.06
C ASP A 20 6.21 34.93 6.67
N TYR A 21 6.85 34.02 7.42
CA TYR A 21 8.17 34.21 8.01
C TYR A 21 9.13 33.17 7.43
N PRO A 22 9.60 33.35 6.18
CA PRO A 22 10.51 32.40 5.55
C PRO A 22 11.89 32.41 6.24
N VAL A 23 12.56 31.27 6.18
CA VAL A 23 13.91 31.09 6.68
C VAL A 23 14.87 31.79 5.74
N VAL A 24 15.53 32.84 6.23
CA VAL A 24 16.51 33.62 5.48
C VAL A 24 17.92 33.32 5.99
N ALA A 25 18.89 33.32 5.08
CA ALA A 25 20.31 33.28 5.43
C ALA A 25 20.96 34.63 5.13
N PHE A 26 21.62 35.20 6.13
CA PHE A 26 22.32 36.49 6.01
C PHE A 26 23.77 36.34 5.52
N ARG A 27 24.31 35.11 5.55
CA ARG A 27 25.65 34.78 5.09
C ARG A 27 25.70 33.33 4.64
N PHE A 28 26.42 33.08 3.56
CA PHE A 28 26.70 31.74 3.03
C PHE A 28 28.22 31.49 3.11
N GLY A 29 28.61 30.23 3.25
CA GLY A 29 30.00 29.78 3.08
C GLY A 29 30.25 29.20 1.69
N ASP A 30 31.45 28.68 1.48
CA ASP A 30 31.79 27.94 0.26
C ASP A 30 31.00 26.63 0.15
N ALA A 31 30.94 26.07 -1.06
CA ALA A 31 30.37 24.74 -1.28
C ALA A 31 31.13 23.70 -0.44
N VAL A 32 30.39 22.78 0.18
CA VAL A 32 30.94 21.69 0.98
C VAL A 32 30.51 20.35 0.40
N GLU A 33 31.44 19.42 0.33
CA GLU A 33 31.14 18.03 -0.01
C GLU A 33 30.20 17.43 1.04
N LEU A 34 29.33 16.51 0.61
CA LEU A 34 28.31 15.91 1.48
C LEU A 34 28.96 15.17 2.66
N GLU A 35 30.12 14.57 2.44
CA GLU A 35 30.93 13.87 3.43
C GLU A 35 31.37 14.79 4.56
N LYS A 36 31.67 16.07 4.27
CA LYS A 36 32.08 17.06 5.28
C LYS A 36 30.94 17.40 6.23
N LEU A 37 29.68 17.20 5.83
CA LEU A 37 28.55 17.40 6.73
C LEU A 37 28.49 16.33 7.83
N LEU A 38 29.14 15.17 7.65
CA LEU A 38 29.20 14.12 8.68
C LEU A 38 29.96 14.56 9.92
N ASP A 39 30.98 15.42 9.77
CA ASP A 39 31.80 15.92 10.88
C ASP A 39 30.98 16.68 11.92
N TYR A 40 29.82 17.22 11.52
CA TYR A 40 28.91 17.97 12.38
C TYR A 40 27.89 17.08 13.11
N ILE A 41 27.87 15.78 12.83
CA ILE A 41 26.95 14.82 13.45
C ILE A 41 27.71 14.05 14.52
N PRO A 42 27.36 14.16 15.80
CA PRO A 42 27.98 13.35 16.85
C PRO A 42 27.76 11.86 16.58
N ASP A 43 28.82 11.04 16.64
CA ASP A 43 28.72 9.57 16.49
C ASP A 43 28.51 8.89 17.85
N SER A 44 27.53 9.38 18.63
CA SER A 44 27.23 8.89 19.98
C SER A 44 26.62 7.50 20.00
N ASN A 45 25.96 7.10 18.91
CA ASN A 45 25.19 5.87 18.78
C ASN A 45 25.26 5.29 17.35
N GLY A 46 26.35 5.54 16.63
CA GLY A 46 26.56 5.04 15.26
C GLY A 46 25.81 5.81 14.18
N GLU A 47 25.40 7.06 14.45
CA GLU A 47 24.70 7.92 13.50
C GLU A 47 25.54 8.18 12.25
N GLN A 48 26.85 8.44 12.40
CA GLN A 48 27.73 8.66 11.25
C GLN A 48 27.86 7.39 10.41
N GLN A 49 28.01 6.23 11.06
CA GLN A 49 28.11 4.94 10.35
C GLN A 49 26.84 4.62 9.55
N ARG A 50 25.66 4.91 10.12
CA ARG A 50 24.37 4.73 9.44
C ARG A 50 24.25 5.63 8.21
N ILE A 51 24.68 6.88 8.30
CA ILE A 51 24.64 7.82 7.17
C ILE A 51 25.68 7.46 6.13
N GLN A 52 26.91 7.12 6.54
CA GLN A 52 27.93 6.60 5.64
C GLN A 52 27.47 5.34 4.90
N ALA A 53 26.77 4.41 5.57
CA ALA A 53 26.19 3.23 4.94
C ALA A 53 25.11 3.59 3.89
N LEU A 54 24.33 4.64 4.12
CA LEU A 54 23.37 5.18 3.14
C LEU A 54 24.09 5.83 1.95
N MET A 55 25.15 6.59 2.19
CA MET A 55 25.98 7.22 1.15
C MET A 55 26.73 6.18 0.30
N ARG A 56 27.19 5.09 0.92
CA ARG A 56 27.88 3.96 0.28
C ARG A 56 26.96 3.04 -0.53
N LYS A 57 25.63 3.22 -0.52
CA LYS A 57 24.76 2.45 -1.40
C LYS A 57 25.15 2.76 -2.86
N SER A 58 25.82 1.79 -3.49
CA SER A 58 26.27 1.79 -4.88
C SER A 58 25.23 2.43 -5.80
N ARG A 59 25.49 3.66 -6.21
CA ARG A 59 24.76 4.29 -7.31
C ARG A 59 25.48 3.85 -8.57
N LEU A 60 24.87 2.94 -9.32
CA LEU A 60 25.24 2.74 -10.72
C LEU A 60 25.22 4.12 -11.38
N SER A 61 26.31 4.50 -12.03
CA SER A 61 26.31 5.70 -12.86
C SER A 61 25.22 5.57 -13.94
N LEU A 62 24.71 6.69 -14.46
CA LEU A 62 23.70 6.63 -15.52
C LEU A 62 24.19 5.85 -16.75
N ALA A 63 25.49 5.92 -17.06
CA ALA A 63 26.11 5.17 -18.15
C ALA A 63 26.09 3.66 -17.87
N GLU A 64 26.49 3.23 -16.67
CA GLU A 64 26.46 1.81 -16.29
C GLU A 64 25.02 1.29 -16.16
N ALA A 65 24.09 2.10 -15.66
CA ALA A 65 22.68 1.76 -15.58
C ALA A 65 22.08 1.57 -16.99
N LYS A 66 22.46 2.39 -17.96
CA LYS A 66 22.06 2.23 -19.37
C LYS A 66 22.58 0.92 -19.96
N ALA A 67 23.83 0.54 -19.66
CA ALA A 67 24.42 -0.70 -20.14
C ALA A 67 23.79 -1.95 -19.49
N LYS A 68 23.57 -1.94 -18.17
CA LYS A 68 23.03 -3.11 -17.43
C LYS A 68 21.52 -3.24 -17.51
N TYR A 69 20.79 -2.12 -17.59
CA TYR A 69 19.33 -2.07 -17.57
C TYR A 69 18.79 -1.14 -18.67
N PRO A 70 19.00 -1.48 -19.95
CA PRO A 70 18.62 -0.61 -21.08
C PRO A 70 17.12 -0.29 -21.08
N ASP A 71 16.26 -1.28 -20.82
CA ASP A 71 14.80 -1.10 -20.77
C ASP A 71 14.37 -0.15 -19.64
N TRP A 72 14.99 -0.28 -18.46
CA TRP A 72 14.71 0.62 -17.35
C TRP A 72 15.15 2.05 -17.69
N TYR A 73 16.34 2.20 -18.28
CA TYR A 73 16.87 3.51 -18.66
C TYR A 73 15.98 4.21 -19.69
N GLU A 74 15.56 3.48 -20.73
CA GLU A 74 14.65 3.98 -21.74
C GLU A 74 13.33 4.44 -21.11
N ARG A 75 12.72 3.60 -20.27
CA ARG A 75 11.43 3.93 -19.64
C ARG A 75 11.51 5.08 -18.65
N ARG A 76 12.56 5.14 -17.82
CA ARG A 76 12.66 6.09 -16.70
C ARG A 76 13.38 7.39 -17.04
N ILE A 77 14.43 7.33 -17.84
CA ILE A 77 15.29 8.49 -18.14
C ILE A 77 14.86 9.14 -19.46
N VAL A 78 14.66 8.34 -20.51
CA VAL A 78 14.28 8.87 -21.84
C VAL A 78 12.79 9.19 -21.88
N LYS A 79 11.92 8.20 -21.66
CA LYS A 79 10.46 8.33 -21.76
C LYS A 79 9.81 8.97 -20.52
N LYS A 80 10.52 9.03 -19.40
CA LYS A 80 10.03 9.54 -18.11
C LYS A 80 8.68 8.95 -17.69
N GLU A 81 8.49 7.66 -17.96
CA GLU A 81 7.27 6.95 -17.58
C GLU A 81 7.07 6.99 -16.06
N ARG A 82 5.81 7.14 -15.62
CA ARG A 82 5.45 7.10 -14.20
C ARG A 82 5.71 5.73 -13.59
N ARG A 83 5.99 5.72 -12.28
CA ARG A 83 6.17 4.48 -11.52
C ARG A 83 4.88 3.65 -11.58
N GLY A 84 5.02 2.34 -11.41
CA GLY A 84 3.85 1.47 -11.30
C GLY A 84 3.01 1.86 -10.08
N ARG A 85 1.72 1.56 -10.10
CA ARG A 85 0.77 1.87 -9.02
C ARG A 85 0.59 0.61 -8.14
N TRP A 86 0.59 0.76 -6.83
CA TRP A 86 0.11 -0.27 -5.90
C TRP A 86 -1.33 0.02 -5.53
N THR A 87 -2.25 -0.76 -6.09
CA THR A 87 -3.67 -0.69 -5.73
C THR A 87 -3.94 -1.61 -4.57
N VAL A 88 -4.62 -1.10 -3.55
CA VAL A 88 -5.01 -1.86 -2.35
C VAL A 88 -6.52 -1.73 -2.13
N LYS A 89 -7.11 -2.65 -1.37
CA LYS A 89 -8.55 -2.63 -1.08
C LYS A 89 -8.89 -1.58 -0.02
N ARG A 90 -10.10 -1.02 -0.11
CA ARG A 90 -10.68 -0.06 0.85
C ARG A 90 -10.60 -0.53 2.30
N ASP A 91 -10.74 -1.83 2.57
CA ASP A 91 -10.63 -2.38 3.93
C ASP A 91 -9.35 -1.94 4.67
N LEU A 92 -8.25 -1.74 3.93
CA LEU A 92 -7.00 -1.30 4.53
C LEU A 92 -7.01 0.19 4.89
N TYR A 93 -7.72 1.02 4.11
CA TYR A 93 -7.92 2.43 4.45
C TYR A 93 -8.71 2.55 5.76
N ASP A 94 -9.87 1.87 5.84
CA ASP A 94 -10.72 1.88 7.03
C ASP A 94 -9.98 1.33 8.26
N TRP A 95 -9.20 0.26 8.07
CA TRP A 95 -8.34 -0.30 9.11
C TRP A 95 -7.31 0.71 9.62
N TRP A 96 -6.68 1.48 8.72
CA TRP A 96 -5.75 2.53 9.12
C TRP A 96 -6.46 3.67 9.83
N LEU A 97 -7.59 4.15 9.31
CA LEU A 97 -8.39 5.21 9.93
C LEU A 97 -8.75 4.86 11.39
N HIS A 98 -9.22 3.63 11.62
CA HIS A 98 -9.51 3.15 12.96
C HIS A 98 -8.28 3.15 13.87
N ARG A 99 -7.16 2.59 13.40
CA ARG A 99 -5.94 2.48 14.21
C ARG A 99 -5.25 3.80 14.51
N ILE A 100 -5.19 4.72 13.54
CA ILE A 100 -4.61 6.05 13.78
C ILE A 100 -5.50 6.89 14.68
N SER A 101 -6.81 6.60 14.72
CA SER A 101 -7.70 7.22 15.69
C SER A 101 -7.34 6.72 17.09
N ASP A 102 -7.24 5.40 17.29
CA ASP A 102 -7.18 4.82 18.63
C ASP A 102 -5.80 4.63 19.24
N GLU A 103 -4.79 4.33 18.43
CA GLU A 103 -3.49 3.85 18.92
C GLU A 103 -2.34 4.85 18.71
N ILE A 104 -2.57 5.95 17.97
CA ILE A 104 -1.51 6.91 17.64
C ILE A 104 -0.97 7.57 18.91
N LYS A 105 0.32 7.90 18.90
CA LYS A 105 0.98 8.64 19.98
C LYS A 105 1.27 10.08 19.54
N VAL A 106 1.45 10.98 20.51
CA VAL A 106 1.67 12.43 20.30
C VAL A 106 2.70 12.73 19.23
N GLY A 107 3.84 12.04 19.24
CA GLY A 107 4.93 12.24 18.27
C GLY A 107 4.65 11.75 16.84
N HIS A 108 3.54 11.04 16.62
CA HIS A 108 3.19 10.42 15.34
C HIS A 108 1.89 10.96 14.71
N ARG A 109 1.24 11.96 15.31
CA ARG A 109 -0.04 12.54 14.83
C ARG A 109 0.02 12.97 13.36
N PHE A 110 1.04 13.76 12.99
CA PHE A 110 1.28 14.17 11.60
C PHE A 110 1.44 12.95 10.67
N TYR A 111 2.24 11.97 11.09
CA TYR A 111 2.48 10.74 10.32
C TYR A 111 1.24 9.85 10.23
N GLY A 112 0.29 9.96 11.16
CA GLY A 112 -1.03 9.32 11.10
C GLY A 112 -1.85 9.85 9.92
N ILE A 113 -2.02 11.18 9.83
CA ILE A 113 -2.74 11.81 8.71
C ILE A 113 -2.04 11.55 7.38
N MET A 114 -0.72 11.65 7.34
CA MET A 114 0.06 11.32 6.14
C MET A 114 -0.16 9.86 5.72
N THR A 115 -0.22 8.92 6.67
CA THR A 115 -0.50 7.52 6.39
C THR A 115 -1.88 7.35 5.77
N LEU A 116 -2.89 8.06 6.31
CA LEU A 116 -4.25 8.07 5.80
C LEU A 116 -4.28 8.58 4.35
N ALA A 117 -3.62 9.71 4.06
CA ALA A 117 -3.55 10.28 2.71
C ALA A 117 -2.89 9.34 1.69
N ILE A 118 -1.79 8.66 2.08
CA ILE A 118 -1.13 7.67 1.22
C ILE A 118 -2.06 6.49 0.93
N TYR A 119 -2.79 5.98 1.92
CA TYR A 119 -3.70 4.86 1.73
C TYR A 119 -4.97 5.24 0.99
N ALA A 120 -5.52 6.45 1.20
CA ALA A 120 -6.60 6.98 0.35
C ALA A 120 -6.17 6.94 -1.11
N LYS A 121 -4.95 7.40 -1.42
CA LYS A 121 -4.45 7.36 -2.80
C LYS A 121 -4.23 5.93 -3.31
N LYS A 122 -3.78 4.98 -2.49
CA LYS A 122 -3.62 3.56 -2.86
C LYS A 122 -4.94 2.82 -3.05
N CYS A 123 -5.98 3.22 -2.31
CA CYS A 123 -7.30 2.61 -2.29
C CYS A 123 -8.31 3.30 -3.21
N ASP A 124 -7.90 4.39 -3.87
CA ASP A 124 -8.76 5.19 -4.76
C ASP A 124 -9.96 5.83 -4.02
N ILE A 125 -9.71 6.28 -2.79
CA ILE A 125 -10.68 7.04 -1.99
C ILE A 125 -10.73 8.48 -2.48
N ASP A 126 -11.92 9.08 -2.46
CA ASP A 126 -12.13 10.45 -2.86
C ASP A 126 -11.40 11.44 -1.92
N GLU A 127 -10.95 12.56 -2.47
CA GLU A 127 -10.21 13.55 -1.67
C GLU A 127 -11.13 14.23 -0.64
N GLU A 128 -12.40 14.45 -0.96
CA GLU A 128 -13.37 15.04 -0.03
C GLU A 128 -13.57 14.12 1.18
N GLU A 129 -13.77 12.81 0.94
CA GLU A 129 -13.88 11.80 2.01
C GLU A 129 -12.63 11.78 2.90
N LEU A 130 -11.43 11.74 2.29
CA LEU A 130 -10.17 11.81 3.03
C LEU A 130 -10.06 13.07 3.90
N ARG A 131 -10.49 14.22 3.37
CA ARG A 131 -10.43 15.49 4.10
C ARG A 131 -11.36 15.47 5.30
N GLU A 132 -12.59 14.98 5.13
CA GLU A 132 -13.54 14.84 6.24
C GLU A 132 -12.96 13.95 7.35
N ASP A 133 -12.43 12.79 7.00
CA ASP A 133 -11.80 11.86 7.95
C ASP A 133 -10.59 12.50 8.65
N ALA A 134 -9.71 13.16 7.90
CA ALA A 134 -8.50 13.78 8.43
C ALA A 134 -8.81 14.96 9.37
N PHE A 135 -9.76 15.81 9.01
CA PHE A 135 -10.20 16.91 9.89
C PHE A 135 -11.01 16.41 11.08
N GLY A 136 -11.72 15.29 10.96
CA GLY A 136 -12.39 14.61 12.08
C GLY A 136 -11.43 14.19 13.19
N LEU A 137 -10.15 13.92 12.86
CA LEU A 137 -9.11 13.58 13.83
C LEU A 137 -8.47 14.79 14.52
N LEU A 138 -8.69 16.01 14.02
CA LEU A 138 -7.99 17.22 14.49
C LEU A 138 -8.13 17.44 15.99
N GLN A 139 -9.37 17.47 16.50
CA GLN A 139 -9.63 17.72 17.92
C GLN A 139 -8.99 16.63 18.78
N ARG A 140 -9.21 15.35 18.40
CA ARG A 140 -8.63 14.21 19.12
C ARG A 140 -7.12 14.30 19.19
N TYR A 141 -6.47 14.73 18.11
CA TYR A 141 -5.02 14.85 18.04
C TYR A 141 -4.52 16.04 18.84
N ASP A 142 -5.22 17.18 18.81
CA ASP A 142 -4.83 18.35 19.60
C ASP A 142 -5.04 18.14 21.10
N ASP A 143 -6.06 17.39 21.51
CA ASP A 143 -6.32 17.05 22.92
C ASP A 143 -5.17 16.23 23.54
N MET A 144 -4.34 15.58 22.72
CA MET A 144 -3.13 14.90 23.18
C MET A 144 -1.97 15.86 23.52
N SER A 145 -2.09 17.15 23.17
CA SER A 145 -1.09 18.17 23.43
C SER A 145 -1.18 18.64 24.88
N VAL A 146 -0.11 18.43 25.65
CA VAL A 146 0.00 18.96 27.02
C VAL A 146 0.56 20.38 27.02
N GLU A 147 1.51 20.67 26.12
CA GLU A 147 2.18 21.97 26.01
C GLU A 147 1.66 22.76 24.81
N ASP A 148 1.53 24.07 24.96
CA ASP A 148 1.04 24.95 23.89
C ASP A 148 1.97 25.00 22.68
N ILE A 149 3.26 24.73 22.86
CA ILE A 149 4.23 24.63 21.76
C ILE A 149 4.04 23.40 20.88
N ASN A 150 3.25 22.42 21.33
CA ASN A 150 3.03 21.13 20.68
C ASN A 150 1.56 20.93 20.27
N ARG A 151 0.80 22.01 20.13
CA ARG A 151 -0.57 21.98 19.59
C ARG A 151 -0.60 21.39 18.20
N PHE A 152 -1.63 20.61 17.91
CA PHE A 152 -1.89 20.04 16.59
C PHE A 152 -2.95 20.89 15.89
N THR A 153 -2.60 21.42 14.72
CA THR A 153 -3.36 22.49 14.07
C THR A 153 -3.92 22.05 12.72
N LYS A 154 -4.81 22.88 12.16
CA LYS A 154 -5.31 22.69 10.79
C LYS A 154 -4.17 22.66 9.76
N ASP A 155 -3.11 23.44 9.99
CA ASP A 155 -1.96 23.48 9.08
C ASP A 155 -1.20 22.15 9.07
N ASP A 156 -1.12 21.46 10.21
CA ASP A 156 -0.51 20.13 10.29
C ASP A 156 -1.29 19.11 9.46
N VAL A 157 -2.63 19.17 9.52
CA VAL A 157 -3.53 18.32 8.71
C VAL A 157 -3.35 18.63 7.23
N VAL A 158 -3.41 19.91 6.83
CA VAL A 158 -3.25 20.32 5.43
C VAL A 158 -1.89 19.92 4.87
N CYS A 159 -0.82 20.12 5.64
CA CYS A 159 0.54 19.73 5.28
C CYS A 159 0.66 18.20 5.10
N ALA A 160 0.03 17.42 5.98
CA ALA A 160 0.02 15.97 5.85
C ALA A 160 -0.79 15.48 4.64
N LEU A 161 -1.87 16.19 4.28
CA LEU A 161 -2.71 15.89 3.11
C LEU A 161 -1.99 16.12 1.77
N GLU A 162 -0.88 16.89 1.74
CA GLU A 162 -0.02 17.01 0.54
C GLU A 162 0.53 15.64 0.08
N MET A 163 0.48 14.62 0.95
CA MET A 163 0.89 13.24 0.66
C MET A 163 -0.18 12.43 -0.09
N PHE A 164 -1.38 12.99 -0.32
CA PHE A 164 -2.38 12.46 -1.26
C PHE A 164 -1.91 12.68 -2.71
N ASN A 165 -0.79 12.05 -3.07
CA ASN A 165 -0.10 12.26 -4.33
C ASN A 165 0.33 10.91 -4.92
N GLU A 166 0.23 10.80 -6.24
CA GLU A 166 0.55 9.60 -7.01
C GLU A 166 1.98 9.08 -6.76
N ASP A 167 2.92 9.98 -6.46
CA ASP A 167 4.32 9.62 -6.20
C ASP A 167 4.48 8.75 -4.94
N TYR A 168 3.56 8.85 -3.98
CA TYR A 168 3.56 8.07 -2.73
C TYR A 168 2.75 6.78 -2.82
N VAL A 169 2.17 6.44 -3.97
CA VAL A 169 1.36 5.22 -4.10
C VAL A 169 2.21 3.95 -3.98
N THR A 170 3.51 4.03 -4.24
CA THR A 170 4.46 2.93 -4.03
C THR A 170 5.18 3.00 -2.68
N PHE A 171 4.70 3.82 -1.74
CA PHE A 171 5.37 4.01 -0.46
C PHE A 171 5.39 2.68 0.34
N PRO A 172 6.57 2.19 0.78
CA PRO A 172 6.69 0.87 1.37
C PRO A 172 5.92 0.71 2.68
N ARG A 173 5.27 -0.44 2.83
CA ARG A 173 4.54 -0.84 4.04
C ARG A 173 5.37 -0.71 5.32
N ASP A 174 6.60 -1.21 5.29
CA ASP A 174 7.48 -1.23 6.45
C ASP A 174 7.94 0.17 6.84
N ASP A 175 8.01 1.10 5.88
CA ASP A 175 8.35 2.49 6.15
C ASP A 175 7.15 3.24 6.74
N ILE A 176 5.92 2.95 6.29
CA ILE A 176 4.70 3.45 6.94
C ILE A 176 4.62 2.97 8.39
N ALA A 177 4.91 1.70 8.67
CA ALA A 177 4.90 1.17 10.03
C ALA A 177 5.91 1.91 10.93
N LYS A 178 7.09 2.24 10.40
CA LYS A 178 8.13 2.98 11.15
C LYS A 178 7.70 4.41 11.45
N ILE A 179 7.20 5.15 10.46
CA ILE A 179 6.89 6.59 10.62
C ILE A 179 5.60 6.81 11.42
N SER A 180 4.59 5.97 11.25
CA SER A 180 3.34 6.01 12.03
C SER A 180 3.55 5.53 13.48
N GLY A 181 4.64 4.81 13.75
CA GLY A 181 4.84 4.16 15.06
C GLY A 181 3.89 3.00 15.32
N LEU A 182 3.13 2.55 14.31
CA LEU A 182 2.14 1.48 14.41
C LEU A 182 2.65 0.23 13.68
N SER A 183 2.57 -0.92 14.37
CA SER A 183 3.02 -2.18 13.79
C SER A 183 2.11 -2.61 12.63
N MET A 184 2.69 -3.11 11.54
CA MET A 184 1.91 -3.67 10.42
C MET A 184 2.38 -5.09 10.14
N PRO A 185 1.75 -6.12 10.73
CA PRO A 185 2.19 -7.50 10.55
C PRO A 185 2.04 -7.94 9.10
N VAL A 186 3.00 -8.74 8.61
CA VAL A 186 2.89 -9.33 7.26
C VAL A 186 1.73 -10.30 7.28
N ASN A 187 0.83 -10.20 6.31
CA ASN A 187 -0.16 -11.24 6.07
C ASN A 187 0.60 -12.50 5.63
N LYS A 188 0.95 -13.34 6.61
CA LYS A 188 1.60 -14.62 6.34
C LYS A 188 0.52 -15.55 5.82
N ARG A 189 0.57 -15.83 4.52
CA ARG A 189 -0.11 -17.01 3.98
C ARG A 189 0.34 -18.19 4.82
N ASN A 190 -0.59 -19.06 5.25
CA ASN A 190 -0.17 -20.32 5.84
C ASN A 190 0.83 -20.96 4.86
N TRP A 191 2.01 -21.40 5.32
CA TRP A 191 3.08 -21.91 4.47
C TRP A 191 2.72 -23.24 3.75
N ARG A 192 1.43 -23.54 3.68
CA ARG A 192 0.87 -24.70 3.00
C ARG A 192 1.13 -24.54 1.51
N LYS A 193 1.68 -25.59 0.91
CA LYS A 193 1.81 -25.66 -0.54
C LYS A 193 0.41 -25.64 -1.14
N ARG A 194 0.28 -25.20 -2.40
CA ARG A 194 -1.01 -25.20 -3.12
C ARG A 194 -1.71 -26.56 -3.03
N ALA A 195 -0.94 -27.65 -3.10
CA ALA A 195 -1.45 -29.02 -2.96
C ALA A 195 -2.15 -29.25 -1.60
N ASP A 196 -1.56 -28.80 -0.51
CA ASP A 196 -2.11 -28.97 0.84
C ASP A 196 -3.36 -28.11 1.04
N HIS A 197 -3.37 -26.91 0.47
CA HIS A 197 -4.55 -26.04 0.46
C HIS A 197 -5.72 -26.68 -0.29
N VAL A 198 -5.46 -27.25 -1.49
CA VAL A 198 -6.49 -27.96 -2.28
C VAL A 198 -6.97 -29.22 -1.56
N LYS A 199 -6.07 -29.98 -0.93
CA LYS A 199 -6.43 -31.15 -0.12
C LYS A 199 -7.37 -30.78 1.02
N LEU A 200 -7.05 -29.72 1.77
CA LEU A 200 -7.89 -29.25 2.87
C LEU A 200 -9.26 -28.78 2.35
N MET A 201 -9.28 -28.03 1.26
CA MET A 201 -10.53 -27.55 0.65
C MET A 201 -11.42 -28.72 0.18
N ASN A 202 -10.82 -29.73 -0.45
CA ASN A 202 -11.52 -30.96 -0.84
C ASN A 202 -12.01 -31.74 0.39
N PHE A 203 -11.19 -31.89 1.43
CA PHE A 203 -11.58 -32.55 2.67
C PHE A 203 -12.76 -31.86 3.35
N VAL A 204 -12.73 -30.53 3.46
CA VAL A 204 -13.86 -29.76 4.00
C VAL A 204 -15.11 -29.95 3.14
N ARG A 205 -15.00 -29.90 1.82
CA ARG A 205 -16.15 -30.12 0.91
C ARG A 205 -16.72 -31.53 1.02
N ASP A 206 -15.86 -32.54 0.92
CA ASP A 206 -16.27 -33.94 0.78
C ASP A 206 -16.67 -34.54 2.14
N GLU A 207 -15.88 -34.31 3.19
CA GLU A 207 -16.06 -34.97 4.49
C GLU A 207 -16.83 -34.12 5.51
N ILE A 208 -16.58 -32.80 5.58
CA ILE A 208 -17.27 -31.94 6.55
C ILE A 208 -18.64 -31.52 6.02
N ASN A 209 -18.69 -31.00 4.79
CA ASN A 209 -19.93 -30.52 4.18
C ASN A 209 -20.74 -31.66 3.52
N GLY A 210 -20.21 -32.89 3.50
CA GLY A 210 -20.88 -34.07 2.94
C GLY A 210 -21.15 -34.01 1.43
N ASN A 211 -20.59 -33.03 0.72
CA ASN A 211 -20.84 -32.83 -0.70
C ASN A 211 -19.88 -33.71 -1.50
N LYS A 212 -20.22 -35.01 -1.62
CA LYS A 212 -19.42 -36.02 -2.36
C LYS A 212 -19.89 -36.25 -3.80
N ASP A 213 -21.06 -35.73 -4.16
CA ASP A 213 -21.73 -36.00 -5.45
C ASP A 213 -21.44 -34.95 -6.54
N TRP A 214 -20.66 -33.92 -6.23
CA TRP A 214 -20.22 -32.91 -7.21
C TRP A 214 -19.36 -33.48 -8.35
N ARG A 215 -18.74 -34.65 -8.13
CA ARG A 215 -17.88 -35.30 -9.12
C ARG A 215 -18.68 -36.37 -9.84
N ASN A 216 -19.09 -36.09 -11.07
CA ASN A 216 -19.69 -37.09 -11.94
C ASN A 216 -18.67 -38.20 -12.25
N LYS A 217 -18.75 -39.31 -11.51
CA LYS A 217 -17.89 -40.51 -11.66
C LYS A 217 -18.20 -41.30 -12.93
N ASN A 218 -19.37 -41.10 -13.51
CA ASN A 218 -19.86 -41.85 -14.67
C ASN A 218 -19.52 -41.14 -16.01
N GLY A 219 -18.80 -40.02 -15.94
CA GLY A 219 -18.53 -39.18 -17.11
C GLY A 219 -19.77 -38.42 -17.58
N GLN A 220 -19.58 -37.45 -18.47
CA GLN A 220 -20.72 -36.78 -19.10
C GLN A 220 -21.57 -37.85 -19.83
N PRO A 221 -22.87 -37.99 -19.54
CA PRO A 221 -23.71 -38.95 -20.24
C PRO A 221 -23.64 -38.69 -21.74
N SER A 222 -23.29 -39.71 -22.53
CA SER A 222 -23.24 -39.54 -23.97
C SER A 222 -24.65 -39.22 -24.48
N LYS A 223 -24.78 -38.25 -25.40
CA LYS A 223 -26.06 -37.93 -26.07
C LYS A 223 -26.74 -39.21 -26.60
N ARG A 224 -25.94 -40.15 -27.09
CA ARG A 224 -26.39 -41.49 -27.51
C ARG A 224 -27.05 -42.27 -26.37
N GLY A 225 -26.44 -42.35 -25.19
CA GLY A 225 -27.00 -43.06 -24.03
C GLY A 225 -28.36 -42.49 -23.60
N ILE A 226 -28.47 -41.16 -23.56
CA ILE A 226 -29.72 -40.46 -23.23
C ILE A 226 -30.82 -40.81 -24.26
N ILE A 227 -30.48 -40.78 -25.56
CA ILE A 227 -31.41 -41.15 -26.63
C ILE A 227 -31.85 -42.61 -26.51
N PHE A 228 -30.94 -43.54 -26.23
CA PHE A 228 -31.27 -44.96 -26.08
C PHE A 228 -32.16 -45.24 -24.86
N GLU A 229 -31.93 -44.59 -23.72
CA GLU A 229 -32.81 -44.70 -22.55
C GLU A 229 -34.20 -44.11 -22.80
N TYR A 230 -34.26 -42.98 -23.51
CA TYR A 230 -35.52 -42.35 -23.90
C TYR A 230 -36.32 -43.26 -24.84
N MET A 231 -35.69 -43.82 -25.88
CA MET A 231 -36.35 -44.76 -26.81
C MET A 231 -36.81 -46.06 -26.12
N ARG A 232 -36.09 -46.50 -25.06
CA ARG A 232 -36.47 -47.69 -24.29
C ARG A 232 -37.65 -47.43 -23.36
N SER A 233 -37.79 -46.22 -22.84
CA SER A 233 -38.92 -45.81 -22.00
C SER A 233 -40.14 -45.35 -22.79
N HIS A 234 -39.96 -44.94 -24.06
CA HIS A 234 -41.02 -44.45 -24.96
C HIS A 234 -40.98 -45.21 -26.31
N PRO A 235 -41.37 -46.51 -26.33
CA PRO A 235 -41.27 -47.36 -27.53
C PRO A 235 -42.20 -46.97 -28.69
N ASP A 236 -43.19 -46.12 -28.41
CA ASP A 236 -44.16 -45.54 -29.34
C ASP A 236 -43.58 -44.34 -30.13
N VAL A 237 -42.62 -43.61 -29.56
CA VAL A 237 -41.97 -42.47 -30.20
C VAL A 237 -40.87 -42.95 -31.16
N LYS A 238 -41.20 -43.05 -32.45
CA LYS A 238 -40.26 -43.51 -33.50
C LYS A 238 -39.61 -42.39 -34.30
N LYS A 239 -40.14 -41.16 -34.21
CA LYS A 239 -39.65 -40.02 -35.00
C LYS A 239 -38.47 -39.34 -34.30
N LYS A 240 -37.33 -39.30 -35.02
CA LYS A 240 -36.09 -38.67 -34.53
C LYS A 240 -36.27 -37.20 -34.12
N THR A 241 -37.11 -36.46 -34.82
CA THR A 241 -37.39 -35.03 -34.54
C THR A 241 -38.17 -34.81 -33.24
N GLU A 242 -39.03 -35.75 -32.86
CA GLU A 242 -39.77 -35.70 -31.60
C GLU A 242 -38.83 -36.02 -30.42
N ILE A 243 -37.98 -37.04 -30.57
CA ILE A 243 -36.94 -37.39 -29.58
C ILE A 243 -35.95 -36.23 -29.37
N ALA A 244 -35.51 -35.58 -30.45
CA ALA A 244 -34.59 -34.45 -30.39
C ALA A 244 -35.20 -33.22 -29.69
N ARG A 245 -36.49 -32.94 -29.94
CA ARG A 245 -37.23 -31.84 -29.30
C ARG A 245 -37.41 -32.09 -27.80
N ASP A 246 -37.78 -33.30 -27.42
CA ASP A 246 -38.07 -33.64 -26.01
C ASP A 246 -36.79 -33.70 -25.16
N LEU A 247 -35.68 -34.17 -25.74
CA LEU A 247 -34.39 -34.21 -25.05
C LEU A 247 -33.58 -32.90 -25.17
N GLN A 248 -34.06 -31.92 -25.96
CA GLN A 248 -33.33 -30.70 -26.30
C GLN A 248 -31.91 -30.97 -26.85
N ILE A 249 -31.81 -31.98 -27.72
CA ILE A 249 -30.54 -32.40 -28.34
C ILE A 249 -30.59 -32.09 -29.83
N ASP A 250 -29.68 -31.22 -30.30
CA ASP A 250 -29.37 -31.03 -31.73
C ASP A 250 -28.65 -32.26 -32.33
#